data_AF-A0A0A1MQZ3-F1
#
_entry.id   AF-A0A0A1MQZ3-F1
#
_cell.length_a   1.000
_cell.length_b   1.000
_cell.length_c   1.000
_cell.angle_alpha   90.00
_cell.angle_beta   90.00
_cell.angle_gamma   90.00
#
_symmetry.space_group_name_H-M   'P 1'
#
loop_
_entity.id
_entity.type
_entity.pdbx_description
1 polymer ?
#
loop_
_entity_poly.entity_id
_entity_poly.type
_entity_poly.pdbx_seq_one_letter_code
_entity_poly.pdbx_strand_id
1 'polypeptide(L)' 'MQIQNPHDRIFKETFSNVDVAKDFITYFLPPSVHETIDVASIQPQKDSFATENRP' A
#
# COMPACT_ATOMS: atom_id res chain seq x y z
N MET A 1 -24.26 0.17 -6.69
CA MET A 1 -23.10 -0.50 -6.06
C MET A 1 -22.60 0.42 -4.96
N GLN A 2 -22.89 0.11 -3.70
CA GLN A 2 -22.33 0.85 -2.57
C GLN A 2 -20.81 0.65 -2.63
N ILE A 3 -20.04 1.73 -2.76
CA ILE A 3 -18.58 1.66 -2.61
C ILE A 3 -18.35 1.37 -1.13
N GLN A 4 -18.28 0.09 -0.79
CA GLN A 4 -18.41 -0.37 0.60
C GLN A 4 -17.29 0.16 1.48
N ASN A 5 -16.15 0.57 0.93
CA ASN A 5 -15.10 1.34 1.58
C ASN A 5 -14.24 2.01 0.49
N PRO A 6 -14.38 3.33 0.23
CA PRO A 6 -13.57 4.01 -0.78
C PRO A 6 -12.08 3.95 -0.46
N HIS A 7 -11.74 3.95 0.83
CA HIS A 7 -10.37 3.78 1.31
C HIS A 7 -9.79 2.41 0.92
N ASP A 8 -10.50 1.30 1.17
CA ASP A 8 -10.04 -0.04 0.81
C ASP A 8 -9.79 -0.18 -0.69
N ARG A 9 -10.63 0.44 -1.51
CA ARG A 9 -10.46 0.41 -2.95
C ARG A 9 -9.17 1.11 -3.39
N ILE A 10 -8.91 2.30 -2.85
CA ILE A 10 -7.67 3.05 -3.12
C ILE A 10 -6.46 2.22 -2.66
N PHE A 11 -6.49 1.67 -1.45
CA PHE A 11 -5.40 0.82 -0.96
C PHE A 11 -5.19 -0.40 -1.85
N LYS A 12 -6.26 -1.07 -2.27
CA LYS A 12 -6.16 -2.25 -3.14
C LYS A 12 -5.60 -1.89 -4.51
N GLU A 13 -6.09 -0.85 -5.16
CA GLU A 13 -5.60 -0.45 -6.49
C GLU A 13 -4.13 0.02 -6.43
N THR A 14 -3.76 0.79 -5.40
CA THR A 14 -2.38 1.32 -5.24
C THR A 14 -1.39 0.25 -4.82
N PHE A 15 -1.71 -0.58 -3.83
CA PHE A 15 -0.75 -1.53 -3.23
C PHE A 15 -0.82 -2.95 -3.81
N SER A 16 -1.81 -3.28 -4.65
CA SER A 16 -1.79 -4.58 -5.37
C SER A 16 -0.87 -4.57 -6.59
N ASN A 17 -0.47 -3.40 -7.08
CA ASN A 17 0.51 -3.27 -8.15
C ASN A 17 1.80 -2.67 -7.57
N VAL A 18 2.90 -3.41 -7.67
CA VAL A 18 4.20 -3.03 -7.12
C VAL A 18 4.70 -1.71 -7.72
N ASP A 19 4.53 -1.49 -9.02
CA ASP A 19 5.03 -0.28 -9.66
C ASP A 19 4.25 0.96 -9.18
N VAL A 20 2.93 0.84 -9.06
CA VAL A 20 2.07 1.91 -8.53
C VAL A 20 2.38 2.18 -7.05
N ALA A 21 2.63 1.14 -6.25
CA ALA A 21 3.01 1.27 -4.86
C ALA A 21 4.35 1.98 -4.68
N LYS A 22 5.34 1.65 -5.53
CA LYS A 22 6.65 2.31 -5.55
C LYS A 22 6.51 3.78 -5.87
N ASP A 23 5.76 4.11 -6.94
CA ASP A 23 5.50 5.50 -7.32
C ASP A 23 4.78 6.27 -6.20
N PHE A 24 3.81 5.64 -5.52
CA PHE A 24 3.14 6.26 -4.38
C PHE A 24 4.13 6.62 -3.26
N ILE A 25 4.99 5.69 -2.88
CA ILE A 25 5.99 5.91 -1.82
C ILE A 25 7.00 6.98 -2.22
N THR A 26 7.44 7.00 -3.48
CA THR A 26 8.44 7.95 -3.97
C THR A 26 7.89 9.37 -4.14
N TYR A 27 6.66 9.54 -4.62
CA TYR A 27 6.14 10.86 -5.00
C TYR A 27 5.14 11.47 -4.00
N PHE A 28 4.47 10.65 -3.18
CA PHE A 28 3.38 11.13 -2.32
C PHE A 28 3.72 11.11 -0.83
N LEU A 29 4.81 10.45 -0.42
CA LEU A 29 5.27 10.52 0.97
C LEU A 29 6.26 11.67 1.18
N PRO A 30 6.24 12.30 2.36
CA PRO A 30 7.25 13.28 2.74
C PRO A 30 8.67 12.69 2.67
N PRO A 31 9.70 13.51 2.39
CA PRO A 31 11.09 13.05 2.30
C PRO A 31 11.56 12.23 3.49
N SER A 32 11.22 12.68 4.70
CA SER A 32 11.58 12.02 5.95
C SER A 32 11.04 10.59 6.09
N VAL A 33 9.99 10.24 5.34
CA VAL A 33 9.40 8.89 5.35
C VAL A 33 10.00 8.07 4.21
N HIS A 34 10.06 8.60 3.00
CA HIS A 34 10.57 7.83 1.86
C HIS A 34 12.05 7.45 2.04
N GLU A 35 12.85 8.30 2.68
CA GLU A 35 14.29 8.04 2.90
C GLU A 35 14.52 6.84 3.84
N THR A 36 13.51 6.45 4.60
CA THR A 36 13.56 5.30 5.52
C THR A 36 13.10 3.99 4.89
N ILE A 37 12.58 4.03 3.65
CA ILE A 37 11.97 2.89 2.97
C ILE A 37 12.88 2.44 1.82
N ASP A 38 13.27 1.17 1.83
CA ASP A 38 13.91 0.55 0.67
C ASP A 38 12.86 0.16 -0.38
N VAL A 39 12.60 1.08 -1.32
CA VAL A 39 11.63 0.92 -2.41
C VAL A 39 11.98 -0.28 -3.31
N ALA A 40 13.25 -0.66 -3.44
CA ALA A 40 13.66 -1.79 -4.28
C ALA A 40 13.27 -3.14 -3.66
N SER A 41 13.14 -3.19 -2.33
CA SER A 41 12.72 -4.38 -1.58
C SER A 41 11.22 -4.70 -1.68
N ILE A 42 10.40 -3.79 -2.23
CA ILE A 42 8.95 -3.95 -2.31
C ILE A 42 8.59 -5.10 -3.24
N GLN A 43 7.90 -6.10 -2.70
CA GLN A 43 7.45 -7.30 -3.40
C GLN A 43 6.04 -7.69 -2.92
N PRO A 44 5.21 -8.32 -3.76
CA PRO A 44 3.91 -8.82 -3.33
C PRO A 44 4.09 -9.92 -2.28
N GLN A 45 3.41 -9.78 -1.15
CA GLN A 45 3.35 -10.80 -0.10
C GLN A 45 1.97 -11.44 -0.10
N LYS A 46 1.91 -12.71 -0.52
CA LYS A 46 0.69 -13.52 -0.40
C LYS A 46 0.40 -13.73 1.09
N ASP A 47 -0.84 -13.50 1.52
CA ASP A 47 -1.31 -13.60 2.91
C ASP A 47 -0.91 -12.46 3.87
N SER A 48 -0.41 -11.32 3.36
CA SER A 48 -0.14 -10.13 4.18
C SER A 48 -1.38 -9.30 4.54
N PHE A 49 -2.58 -9.68 4.05
CA PHE A 49 -3.80 -9.03 4.48
C PHE A 49 -4.02 -9.37 5.95
N ALA A 50 -3.74 -8.42 6.84
CA ALA A 50 -3.99 -8.57 8.26
C ALA A 50 -5.47 -8.90 8.44
N THR A 51 -5.75 -10.16 8.77
CA THR A 51 -7.04 -10.57 9.32
C THR A 51 -7.28 -9.66 10.53
N GLU A 52 -8.40 -8.95 10.56
CA GLU A 52 -8.78 -8.14 11.72
C GLU A 52 -8.94 -9.07 12.94
N ASN A 53 -7.86 -9.30 13.68
CA ASN A 53 -7.93 -9.85 15.02
C ASN A 53 -8.30 -8.70 15.96
N ARG A 54 -9.58 -8.31 15.93
CA ARG A 54 -10.19 -7.63 17.06
C ARG A 54 -10.47 -8.68 18.15
N PRO A 55 -9.92 -8.54 19.37
CA PRO A 55 -10.45 -9.26 20.52
C PRO A 55 -11.89 -8.83 20.84
#